data_AF-V9GEF2-F1
#
_entry.id   AF-V9GEF2-F1
#
_cell.length_a   1.000
_cell.length_b   1.000
_cell.length_c   1.000
_cell.angle_alpha   90.00
_cell.angle_beta   90.00
_cell.angle_gamma   90.00
#
_symmetry.space_group_name_H-M   'P 1'
#
loop_
_entity.id
_entity.type
_entity.pdbx_description
1 polymer ?
#
loop_
_entity_poly.entity_id
_entity_poly.type
_entity_poly.pdbx_seq_one_letter_code
_entity_poly.pdbx_strand_id
1 'polypeptide(L)'
;MHKLQRPIIYFLIFATMFVLGGIQNTKGLILEKVQTDINLDLSQVGIMVSVFQIGFLIASLVAGILADRKGIKIVMTVGTLLMILGLIGTGSSYTVAFFLGFYIIVGVGIGSMTVSVATLIPTFFKEKSGFVFNLANALFGVGMIATPLLLNVIFAQNISWRFFYIALPL
;
A
#
# COMPACT_ATOMS: atom_id res chain seq x y z
N MET A 1 -29.36 1.52 -15.05
CA MET A 1 -28.08 2.14 -14.61
C MET A 1 -27.10 1.20 -13.86
N HIS A 2 -27.36 -0.11 -13.69
CA HIS A 2 -26.51 -1.01 -12.87
C HIS A 2 -25.37 -1.76 -13.60
N LYS A 3 -25.40 -1.87 -14.94
CA LYS A 3 -24.42 -2.68 -15.71
C LYS A 3 -23.12 -1.93 -16.07
N LEU A 4 -23.15 -0.61 -16.23
CA LEU A 4 -21.98 0.19 -16.63
C LEU A 4 -20.93 0.36 -15.51
N GLN A 5 -21.30 0.17 -14.24
CA GLN A 5 -20.37 0.39 -13.11
C GLN A 5 -19.47 -0.82 -12.82
N ARG A 6 -19.86 -2.02 -13.27
CA ARG A 6 -19.10 -3.27 -13.01
C ARG A 6 -17.67 -3.27 -13.57
N PRO A 7 -17.40 -2.90 -14.84
CA PRO A 7 -16.03 -2.90 -15.37
C PRO A 7 -15.12 -1.87 -14.66
N ILE A 8 -15.68 -0.72 -14.27
CA ILE A 8 -14.93 0.31 -13.53
C ILE A 8 -14.52 -0.22 -12.15
N ILE A 9 -15.43 -0.89 -11.44
CA ILE A 9 -15.13 -1.47 -10.12
C ILE A 9 -14.07 -2.58 -10.22
N TYR A 10 -14.13 -3.41 -11.26
CA TYR A 10 -13.08 -4.40 -11.54
C TYR A 10 -11.72 -3.73 -11.71
N PHE A 11 -11.64 -2.74 -12.60
CA PHE A 11 -10.40 -2.02 -12.86
C PHE A 11 -9.85 -1.36 -11.60
N LEU A 12 -10.69 -0.70 -10.81
CA LEU A 12 -10.26 -0.04 -9.57
C LEU A 12 -9.71 -1.03 -8.53
N ILE A 13 -10.37 -2.18 -8.32
CA ILE A 13 -9.90 -3.21 -7.37
C ILE A 13 -8.55 -3.77 -7.82
N PHE A 14 -8.43 -4.07 -9.11
CA PHE A 14 -7.23 -4.63 -9.71
C PHE A 14 -6.06 -3.66 -9.70
N ALA A 15 -6.28 -2.41 -10.09
CA ALA A 15 -5.28 -1.35 -10.00
C ALA A 15 -4.85 -1.13 -8.55
N THR A 16 -5.80 -1.10 -7.60
CA THR A 16 -5.49 -0.96 -6.17
C THR A 16 -4.60 -2.11 -5.71
N MET A 17 -4.96 -3.36 -6.00
CA MET A 17 -4.18 -4.53 -5.58
C MET A 17 -2.77 -4.53 -6.17
N PHE A 18 -2.63 -4.19 -7.44
CA PHE A 18 -1.32 -4.02 -8.07
C PHE A 18 -0.47 -2.97 -7.35
N VAL A 19 -1.03 -1.80 -7.06
CA VAL A 19 -0.33 -0.72 -6.34
C VAL A 19 0.04 -1.14 -4.92
N LEU A 20 -0.88 -1.76 -4.17
CA LEU A 20 -0.61 -2.21 -2.80
C LEU A 20 0.51 -3.26 -2.75
N GLY A 21 0.52 -4.20 -3.71
CA GLY A 21 1.57 -5.20 -3.84
C GLY A 21 2.92 -4.55 -4.12
N GLY A 22 2.92 -3.55 -5.00
CA GLY A 22 4.13 -2.79 -5.29
C GLY A 22 4.70 -2.06 -4.08
N ILE A 23 3.87 -1.29 -3.38
CA ILE A 23 4.31 -0.57 -2.17
C ILE A 23 4.84 -1.55 -1.11
N GLN A 24 4.17 -2.69 -0.89
CA GLN A 24 4.63 -3.66 0.11
C GLN A 24 6.02 -4.22 -0.17
N ASN A 25 6.36 -4.45 -1.44
CA ASN A 25 7.65 -5.06 -1.80
C ASN A 25 8.82 -4.07 -1.87
N THR A 26 8.58 -2.77 -1.68
CA THR A 26 9.64 -1.75 -1.73
C THR A 26 10.78 -1.99 -0.75
N LYS A 27 10.46 -2.50 0.45
CA LYS A 27 11.36 -2.64 1.60
C LYS A 27 12.70 -3.30 1.27
N GLY A 28 12.70 -4.34 0.43
CA GLY A 28 13.91 -5.10 0.15
C GLY A 28 14.95 -4.36 -0.68
N LEU A 29 14.50 -3.57 -1.67
CA LEU A 29 15.39 -2.97 -2.67
C LEU A 29 15.85 -1.56 -2.34
N ILE A 30 15.00 -0.82 -1.63
CA ILE A 30 15.36 0.51 -1.16
C ILE A 30 16.25 0.44 0.07
N LEU A 31 16.33 -0.72 0.75
CA LEU A 31 16.90 -0.83 2.09
C LEU A 31 18.29 -0.22 2.17
N GLU A 32 19.23 -0.74 1.39
CA GLU A 32 20.62 -0.25 1.37
C GLU A 32 20.70 1.25 1.08
N LYS A 33 19.78 1.77 0.25
CA LYS A 33 19.76 3.16 -0.20
C LYS A 33 19.22 4.05 0.90
N VAL A 34 18.22 3.61 1.64
CA VAL A 34 17.72 4.27 2.85
C VAL A 34 18.77 4.22 3.97
N GLN A 35 19.44 3.08 4.16
CA GLN A 35 20.49 2.94 5.16
C GLN A 35 21.65 3.92 4.93
N THR A 36 22.09 4.07 3.69
CA THR A 36 23.17 5.01 3.34
C THR A 36 22.75 6.48 3.40
N ASP A 37 21.49 6.78 3.07
CA ASP A 37 21.02 8.15 2.88
C ASP A 37 20.46 8.80 4.17
N ILE A 38 19.82 8.03 5.06
CA ILE A 38 19.33 8.53 6.36
C ILE A 38 20.01 7.86 7.57
N ASN A 39 21.08 7.10 7.37
CA ASN A 39 21.83 6.36 8.40
C ASN A 39 20.93 5.39 9.20
N LEU A 40 20.04 4.66 8.52
CA LEU A 40 19.20 3.64 9.14
C LEU A 40 20.05 2.42 9.53
N ASP A 41 20.20 2.17 10.83
CA ASP A 41 20.94 1.01 11.32
C ASP A 41 20.19 -0.31 11.09
N LEU A 42 20.91 -1.43 11.04
CA LEU A 42 20.35 -2.77 10.84
C LEU A 42 19.30 -3.12 11.92
N SER A 43 19.52 -2.71 13.17
CA SER A 43 18.53 -2.87 14.25
C SER A 43 17.20 -2.15 13.96
N GLN A 44 17.26 -0.99 13.29
CA GLN A 44 16.11 -0.16 12.95
C GLN A 44 15.34 -0.69 11.74
N VAL A 45 15.95 -1.56 10.91
CA VAL A 45 15.25 -2.26 9.82
C VAL A 45 14.18 -3.19 10.37
N GLY A 46 14.50 -3.93 11.45
CA GLY A 46 13.51 -4.76 12.15
C GLY A 46 12.36 -3.90 12.69
N ILE A 47 12.67 -2.72 13.23
CA ILE A 47 11.67 -1.76 13.71
C ILE A 47 10.82 -1.26 12.55
N MET A 48 11.41 -0.89 11.40
CA MET A 48 10.71 -0.46 10.19
C MET A 48 9.66 -1.48 9.74
N VAL A 49 10.04 -2.76 9.65
CA VAL A 49 9.10 -3.83 9.28
C VAL A 49 8.00 -3.96 10.33
N SER A 50 8.36 -3.87 11.61
CA SER A 50 7.44 -4.01 12.74
C SER A 50 6.42 -2.87 12.80
N VAL A 51 6.84 -1.61 12.70
CA VAL A 51 5.93 -0.45 12.76
C VAL A 51 4.96 -0.44 11.59
N PHE A 52 5.42 -0.83 10.39
CA PHE A 52 4.55 -1.03 9.25
C PHE A 52 3.49 -2.10 9.57
N GLN A 53 3.91 -3.25 10.09
CA GLN A 53 3.01 -4.37 10.33
C GLN A 53 2.02 -4.09 11.46
N ILE A 54 2.45 -3.36 12.48
CA ILE A 54 1.59 -2.87 13.57
C ILE A 54 0.54 -1.91 13.01
N GLY A 55 0.95 -0.94 12.19
CA GLY A 55 0.02 -0.03 11.51
C GLY A 55 -1.00 -0.77 10.65
N PHE A 56 -0.53 -1.73 9.85
CA PHE A 56 -1.37 -2.59 9.03
C PHE A 56 -2.37 -3.39 9.87
N LEU A 57 -1.92 -4.00 10.97
CA LEU A 57 -2.75 -4.81 11.85
C LEU A 57 -3.85 -3.97 12.51
N ILE A 58 -3.47 -2.86 13.15
CA ILE A 58 -4.41 -1.95 13.82
C ILE A 58 -5.44 -1.44 12.81
N ALA A 59 -4.97 -1.00 11.64
CA ALA A 59 -5.86 -0.50 10.61
C ALA A 59 -6.80 -1.57 10.08
N SER A 60 -6.34 -2.80 9.88
CA SER A 60 -7.20 -3.88 9.41
C SER A 60 -8.34 -4.18 10.38
N LEU A 61 -8.05 -4.19 11.69
CA LEU A 61 -9.07 -4.38 12.72
C LEU A 61 -10.07 -3.21 12.78
N VAL A 62 -9.56 -1.98 12.82
CA VAL A 62 -10.40 -0.77 12.90
C VAL A 62 -11.21 -0.58 11.63
N ALA A 63 -10.62 -0.83 10.46
CA ALA A 63 -11.26 -0.72 9.15
C ALA A 63 -12.45 -1.67 9.02
N GLY A 64 -12.34 -2.91 9.51
CA GLY A 64 -13.46 -3.86 9.51
C GLY A 64 -14.64 -3.36 10.33
N ILE A 65 -14.39 -2.97 11.58
CA ILE A 65 -15.43 -2.44 12.48
C ILE A 65 -16.06 -1.16 11.92
N LEU A 66 -15.23 -0.28 11.34
CA LEU A 66 -15.68 0.98 10.78
C LEU A 66 -16.47 0.79 9.49
N ALA A 67 -16.09 -0.20 8.66
CA ALA A 67 -16.80 -0.57 7.45
C ALA A 67 -18.21 -1.05 7.76
N ASP A 68 -18.38 -1.87 8.79
CA ASP A 68 -19.69 -2.39 9.20
C ASP A 68 -20.59 -1.27 9.77
N ARG A 69 -20.01 -0.31 10.50
CA ARG A 69 -20.79 0.74 11.19
C ARG A 69 -21.07 1.97 10.34
N LYS A 70 -20.08 2.46 9.60
CA LYS A 70 -20.13 3.72 8.86
C LYS A 70 -20.07 3.54 7.34
N GLY A 71 -19.91 2.30 6.88
CA GLY A 71 -19.85 1.96 5.46
C GLY A 71 -18.44 2.04 4.89
N ILE A 72 -18.22 1.21 3.87
CA ILE A 72 -16.89 1.00 3.26
C ILE A 72 -16.31 2.25 2.57
N LYS A 73 -17.17 3.15 2.08
CA LYS A 73 -16.72 4.38 1.40
C LYS A 73 -15.85 5.27 2.30
N ILE A 74 -16.22 5.39 3.58
CA ILE A 74 -15.46 6.21 4.54
C ILE A 74 -14.10 5.57 4.81
N VAL A 75 -14.07 4.26 5.00
CA VAL A 75 -12.84 3.49 5.22
C VAL A 75 -11.87 3.64 4.05
N MET A 76 -12.37 3.50 2.82
CA MET A 76 -11.56 3.70 1.61
C MET A 76 -11.02 5.11 1.49
N THR A 77 -11.86 6.12 1.74
CA THR A 77 -11.45 7.53 1.59
C THR A 77 -10.36 7.88 2.60
N VAL A 78 -10.58 7.56 3.88
CA VAL A 78 -9.61 7.82 4.94
C VAL A 78 -8.34 7.00 4.74
N GLY A 79 -8.48 5.71 4.41
CA GLY A 79 -7.34 4.81 4.15
C GLY A 79 -6.48 5.29 2.99
N THR A 80 -7.08 5.76 1.90
CA THR A 80 -6.37 6.30 0.73
C THR A 80 -5.63 7.58 1.11
N LEU A 81 -6.28 8.52 1.81
CA LEU A 81 -5.64 9.76 2.26
C LEU A 81 -4.46 9.49 3.18
N LEU A 82 -4.62 8.58 4.16
CA LEU A 82 -3.53 8.18 5.04
C LEU A 82 -2.39 7.52 4.26
N MET A 83 -2.70 6.65 3.29
CA MET A 83 -1.68 6.04 2.45
C MET A 83 -0.88 7.09 1.68
N ILE A 84 -1.55 8.05 1.02
CA ILE A 84 -0.90 9.15 0.29
C ILE A 84 0.01 9.97 1.23
N LEU A 85 -0.50 10.37 2.40
CA LEU A 85 0.25 11.12 3.39
C LEU A 85 1.47 10.33 3.91
N GLY A 86 1.30 9.04 4.18
CA GLY A 86 2.38 8.15 4.62
C GLY A 86 3.45 8.01 3.54
N LEU A 87 3.06 7.84 2.27
CA LEU A 87 4.00 7.71 1.16
C LEU A 87 4.79 9.01 0.96
N ILE A 88 4.12 10.15 0.82
CA ILE A 88 4.78 11.46 0.65
C ILE A 88 5.69 11.77 1.84
N GLY A 89 5.22 11.53 3.07
CA GLY A 89 6.01 11.75 4.28
C GLY A 89 7.23 10.84 4.36
N THR A 90 7.10 9.57 3.97
CA THR A 90 8.23 8.62 3.90
C THR A 90 9.28 9.08 2.90
N GLY A 91 8.86 9.48 1.69
CA GLY A 91 9.77 10.00 0.67
C GLY A 91 10.40 11.35 1.02
N SER A 92 9.75 12.14 1.88
CA SER A 92 10.25 13.45 2.32
C SER A 92 11.06 13.40 3.62
N SER A 93 11.30 12.20 4.17
CA SER A 93 11.99 12.04 5.45
C SER A 93 13.51 12.12 5.30
N TYR A 94 14.14 12.90 6.20
CA TYR A 94 15.60 13.05 6.31
C TYR A 94 16.16 12.49 7.63
N THR A 95 15.28 11.99 8.51
CA THR A 95 15.70 11.32 9.75
C THR A 95 14.95 10.00 9.89
N VAL A 96 15.58 9.05 10.58
CA VAL A 96 14.99 7.74 10.87
C VAL A 96 13.66 7.86 11.61
N ALA A 97 13.55 8.77 12.58
CA ALA A 97 12.33 8.93 13.37
C ALA A 97 11.12 9.34 12.50
N PHE A 98 11.29 10.35 11.65
CA PHE A 98 10.24 10.76 10.70
C PHE A 98 9.93 9.67 9.69
N PHE A 99 10.96 9.00 9.17
CA PHE A 99 10.77 7.88 8.25
C PHE A 99 9.90 6.79 8.86
N LEU A 100 10.25 6.29 10.06
CA LEU A 100 9.49 5.26 10.77
C LEU A 100 8.06 5.72 11.11
N GLY A 101 7.90 6.99 11.53
CA GLY A 101 6.62 7.59 11.87
C GLY A 101 5.67 7.72 10.68
N PHE A 102 6.18 8.00 9.48
CA PHE A 102 5.36 7.96 8.26
C PHE A 102 5.18 6.54 7.74
N TYR A 103 6.13 5.64 7.97
CA TYR A 103 6.06 4.27 7.51
C TYR A 103 4.96 3.44 8.20
N ILE A 104 4.69 3.73 9.48
CA ILE A 104 3.52 3.17 10.17
C ILE A 104 2.21 3.66 9.53
N ILE A 105 2.15 4.92 9.09
CA ILE A 105 0.98 5.50 8.40
C ILE A 105 0.77 4.81 7.04
N VAL A 106 1.85 4.49 6.32
CA VAL A 106 1.77 3.65 5.09
C VAL A 106 1.15 2.30 5.42
N GLY A 107 1.59 1.64 6.49
CA GLY A 107 1.00 0.39 6.97
C GLY A 107 -0.49 0.51 7.23
N VAL A 108 -0.92 1.59 7.90
CA VAL A 108 -2.33 1.89 8.18
C VAL A 108 -3.15 2.05 6.90
N GLY A 109 -2.63 2.80 5.92
CA GLY A 109 -3.28 3.00 4.63
C GLY A 109 -3.49 1.68 3.88
N ILE A 110 -2.43 0.87 3.80
CA ILE A 110 -2.48 -0.43 3.10
C ILE A 110 -3.44 -1.39 3.81
N GLY A 111 -3.41 -1.48 5.14
CA GLY A 111 -4.34 -2.34 5.90
C GLY A 111 -5.80 -1.98 5.68
N SER A 112 -6.11 -0.67 5.69
CA SER A 112 -7.46 -0.17 5.42
C SER A 112 -7.94 -0.52 4.00
N MET A 113 -7.05 -0.40 3.01
CA MET A 113 -7.36 -0.70 1.60
C MET A 113 -7.52 -2.20 1.35
N THR A 114 -6.69 -3.05 1.99
CA THR A 114 -6.81 -4.51 1.90
C THR A 114 -8.17 -4.98 2.43
N VAL A 115 -8.60 -4.48 3.60
CA VAL A 115 -9.94 -4.77 4.13
C VAL A 115 -11.03 -4.27 3.18
N SER A 116 -10.85 -3.07 2.64
CA SER A 116 -11.83 -2.49 1.70
C SER A 116 -12.05 -3.37 0.47
N VAL A 117 -10.97 -3.88 -0.12
CA VAL A 117 -11.05 -4.80 -1.27
C VAL A 117 -11.72 -6.12 -0.86
N ALA A 118 -11.34 -6.68 0.29
CA ALA A 118 -11.94 -7.92 0.81
C ALA A 118 -13.46 -7.80 1.05
N THR A 119 -13.95 -6.62 1.46
CA THR A 119 -15.39 -6.35 1.64
C THR A 119 -16.11 -6.02 0.32
N LEU A 120 -15.48 -5.28 -0.59
CA LEU A 120 -16.09 -4.88 -1.85
C LEU A 120 -16.33 -6.04 -2.81
N ILE A 121 -15.38 -6.96 -2.92
CA ILE A 121 -15.47 -8.08 -3.86
C ILE A 121 -16.74 -8.92 -3.65
N PRO A 122 -17.06 -9.45 -2.46
CA PRO A 122 -18.28 -10.23 -2.24
C PRO A 122 -19.55 -9.38 -2.38
N THR A 123 -19.47 -8.07 -2.14
CA THR A 123 -20.61 -7.14 -2.30
C THR A 123 -21.01 -6.99 -3.77
N PHE A 124 -20.04 -6.84 -4.68
CA PHE A 124 -20.29 -6.60 -6.10
C PHE A 124 -20.26 -7.86 -6.98
N PHE A 125 -19.60 -8.93 -6.52
CA PHE A 125 -19.34 -10.16 -7.28
C PHE A 125 -19.81 -11.42 -6.54
N LYS A 126 -21.03 -11.41 -5.99
CA LYS A 126 -21.59 -12.51 -5.16
C LYS A 126 -21.30 -13.93 -5.67
N GLU A 127 -21.57 -14.20 -6.95
CA GLU A 127 -21.42 -15.54 -7.56
C GLU A 127 -19.97 -15.93 -7.88
N LYS A 128 -19.06 -14.97 -8.05
CA LYS A 128 -17.67 -15.20 -8.47
C LYS A 128 -16.65 -14.60 -7.51
N SER A 129 -17.05 -14.35 -6.27
CA SER A 129 -16.28 -13.58 -5.28
C SER A 129 -14.90 -14.21 -5.03
N GLY A 130 -14.84 -15.54 -4.85
CA GLY A 130 -13.59 -16.28 -4.68
C GLY A 130 -12.66 -16.17 -5.88
N PHE A 131 -13.18 -16.30 -7.11
CA PHE A 131 -12.39 -16.15 -8.33
C PHE A 131 -11.82 -14.72 -8.47
N VAL A 132 -12.65 -13.71 -8.26
CA VAL A 132 -12.24 -12.30 -8.35
C VAL A 132 -11.23 -11.96 -7.25
N PHE A 133 -11.41 -12.50 -6.04
CA PHE A 133 -10.47 -12.32 -4.93
C PHE A 133 -9.10 -12.94 -5.25
N ASN A 134 -9.06 -14.14 -5.81
CA ASN A 134 -7.81 -14.78 -6.22
C ASN A 134 -7.13 -14.00 -7.36
N LEU A 135 -7.91 -13.51 -8.33
CA LEU A 135 -7.37 -12.70 -9.42
C LEU A 135 -6.81 -11.35 -8.92
N ALA A 136 -7.48 -10.72 -7.96
CA ALA A 136 -6.99 -9.53 -7.27
C ALA A 136 -5.65 -9.80 -6.56
N ASN A 137 -5.52 -10.92 -5.85
CA ASN A 137 -4.26 -11.33 -5.22
C ASN A 137 -3.17 -11.68 -6.24
N ALA A 138 -3.53 -12.26 -7.39
CA ALA A 138 -2.57 -12.48 -8.47
C ALA A 138 -1.97 -11.15 -8.94
N LEU A 139 -2.79 -10.11 -9.15
CA LEU A 139 -2.29 -8.78 -9.52
C LEU A 139 -1.49 -8.09 -8.42
N PHE A 140 -1.81 -8.34 -7.15
CA PHE A 140 -0.96 -7.95 -6.03
C PHE A 140 0.44 -8.56 -6.17
N GLY A 141 0.53 -9.86 -6.44
CA GLY A 141 1.81 -10.54 -6.71
C GLY A 141 2.54 -9.97 -7.93
N VAL A 142 1.82 -9.65 -9.02
CA VAL A 142 2.41 -8.97 -10.18
C VAL A 142 2.99 -7.60 -9.80
N GLY A 143 2.28 -6.82 -8.97
CA GLY A 143 2.78 -5.54 -8.46
C GLY A 143 4.05 -5.68 -7.62
N MET A 144 4.12 -6.73 -6.80
CA MET A 144 5.32 -7.07 -6.04
C MET A 144 6.51 -7.37 -6.95
N ILE A 145 6.32 -8.05 -8.08
CA ILE A 145 7.39 -8.38 -9.04
C ILE A 145 7.78 -7.15 -9.87
N ALA A 146 6.80 -6.37 -10.31
CA ALA A 146 7.01 -5.20 -11.17
C ALA A 146 7.80 -4.09 -10.45
N THR A 147 7.55 -3.89 -9.16
CA THR A 147 8.18 -2.80 -8.39
C THR A 147 9.70 -2.88 -8.34
N PRO A 148 10.32 -4.03 -8.06
CA PRO A 148 11.75 -4.23 -8.22
C PRO A 148 12.34 -3.80 -9.55
N LEU A 149 11.67 -4.15 -10.64
CA LEU A 149 12.12 -3.82 -11.99
C LEU A 149 12.06 -2.31 -12.22
N LEU A 150 10.98 -1.67 -11.77
CA LEU A 150 10.83 -0.21 -11.83
C LEU A 150 11.91 0.50 -10.99
N LEU A 151 12.12 0.06 -9.75
CA LEU A 151 13.14 0.63 -8.86
C LEU A 151 14.55 0.45 -9.44
N ASN A 152 14.84 -0.69 -10.08
CA ASN A 152 16.13 -0.90 -10.74
C ASN A 152 16.37 0.11 -11.86
N VAL A 153 15.36 0.39 -12.70
CA VAL A 153 15.45 1.40 -13.76
C VAL A 153 15.62 2.81 -13.18
N ILE A 154 14.87 3.15 -12.12
CA ILE A 154 14.99 4.43 -11.40
C ILE A 154 16.41 4.61 -10.87
N PHE A 155 16.96 3.59 -10.23
CA PHE A 155 18.32 3.65 -9.66
C PHE A 155 19.40 3.67 -10.74
N ALA A 156 19.20 3.01 -11.89
CA ALA A 156 20.11 3.09 -13.02
C ALA A 156 20.21 4.51 -13.62
N GLN A 157 19.20 5.35 -13.41
CA GLN A 157 19.19 6.76 -13.82
C GLN A 157 19.68 7.71 -12.71
N ASN A 158 20.26 7.19 -11.61
CA ASN A 158 20.65 7.95 -10.42
C ASN A 158 19.49 8.72 -9.76
N ILE A 159 18.24 8.26 -9.94
CA ILE A 159 17.08 8.86 -9.29
C ILE A 159 16.96 8.30 -7.87
N SER A 160 16.71 9.17 -6.90
CA SER A 160 16.58 8.78 -5.48
C SER A 160 15.37 7.87 -5.23
N TRP A 161 15.51 6.94 -4.28
CA TRP A 161 14.42 6.10 -3.77
C TRP A 161 13.21 6.92 -3.27
N ARG A 162 13.44 8.16 -2.83
CA ARG A 162 12.40 9.11 -2.43
C ARG A 162 11.38 9.36 -3.54
N PHE A 163 11.83 9.39 -4.79
CA PHE A 163 10.96 9.63 -5.95
C PHE A 163 9.86 8.58 -6.05
N PHE A 164 10.17 7.30 -5.79
CA PHE A 164 9.17 6.23 -5.82
C PHE A 164 8.02 6.52 -4.85
N TYR A 165 8.33 6.98 -3.64
CA TYR A 165 7.33 7.26 -2.61
C TYR A 165 6.53 8.55 -2.88
N ILE A 166 7.13 9.55 -3.51
CA ILE A 166 6.47 10.83 -3.80
C ILE A 166 5.66 10.78 -5.10
N ALA A 167 6.17 10.10 -6.13
CA ALA A 167 5.56 10.05 -7.45
C ALA A 167 4.41 9.04 -7.56
N LEU A 168 4.46 7.93 -6.81
CA LEU A 168 3.42 6.91 -6.84
C LEU A 168 2.01 7.40 -6.43
N PRO A 169 1.85 8.33 -5.47
CA PRO A 169 0.54 8.91 -5.14
C PRO A 169 0.09 10.09 -6.02
N LEU A 170 0.92 10.61 -6.94
CA LEU A 170 0.62 11.74 -7.84
C LEU A 170 0.07 11.26 -9.18
#